data_AF-A0A8J2R0M2-F1
#
_entry.id   AF-A0A8J2R0M2-F1
#
_cell.length_a   1.000
_cell.length_b   1.000
_cell.length_c   1.000
_cell.angle_alpha   90.00
_cell.angle_beta   90.00
_cell.angle_gamma   90.00
#
_symmetry.space_group_name_H-M   'P 1'
#
loop_
_entity.id
_entity.type
_entity.pdbx_description
1 polymer ?
#
loop_
_entity_poly.entity_id
_entity_poly.type
_entity_poly.pdbx_seq_one_letter_code
_entity_poly.pdbx_strand_id
1 'polypeptide(L)'
;MEGTLSLGKDVMASLSHFFSNSFVNTRRSMTDIVEEDSITDIVRSSLLCRDISFCKDTRLFVEEYLIVLATSIHTILDSIIGNDFKKLVFESQLKHYMEIVKNILAIANKKLTEDKVIYFWIHTMKKICAKFQEMAMILVEEDIQMNAEKAQFLKKQLKQKIVIGTALVEMKYQTKLCVVYDICVKSYEVTKSLSTLLESFKLLSEVKVRLFIRHFYEALFDSSFYSNLDEVTAHELQVILNDMAYSSETPTKELLSTVHKVVEARIALLKNNQEEKLSHDALLVQAILSDMDHFYSVHKADPFGDFFQHFNYWAVGDVQINKHIRLVMKDIGKELWTVSNDLSIKLVNEVQVFLEITIGPES
;
A
#
# COMPACT_ATOMS: atom_id res chain seq x y z
N MET A 1 20.83 -9.47 11.94
CA MET A 1 19.36 -9.56 12.17
C MET A 1 18.81 -8.50 13.14
N GLU A 2 19.48 -7.35 13.34
CA GLU A 2 19.02 -6.31 14.29
C GLU A 2 18.33 -5.09 13.63
N GLY A 3 18.37 -4.94 12.30
CA GLY A 3 17.84 -3.76 11.60
C GLY A 3 16.31 -3.75 11.38
N THR A 4 15.69 -4.89 11.13
CA THR A 4 14.22 -4.99 10.88
C THR A 4 13.40 -4.80 12.16
N LEU A 5 13.95 -5.21 13.32
CA LEU A 5 13.32 -5.08 14.63
C LEU A 5 13.34 -3.63 15.16
N SER A 6 14.31 -2.79 14.78
CA SER A 6 14.34 -1.38 15.17
C SER A 6 13.39 -0.53 14.33
N LEU A 7 13.34 -0.74 13.01
CA LEU A 7 12.38 -0.09 12.10
C LEU A 7 10.92 -0.35 12.53
N GLY A 8 10.61 -1.59 12.93
CA GLY A 8 9.32 -1.97 13.50
C GLY A 8 8.94 -1.22 14.77
N LYS A 9 9.89 -1.07 15.69
CA LYS A 9 9.66 -0.38 16.95
C LYS A 9 9.48 1.12 16.77
N ASP A 10 10.23 1.77 15.89
CA ASP A 10 10.14 3.23 15.69
C ASP A 10 8.82 3.64 15.02
N VAL A 11 8.39 2.91 13.99
CA VAL A 11 7.13 3.16 13.29
C VAL A 11 5.94 2.84 14.20
N MET A 12 5.98 1.70 14.91
CA MET A 12 4.93 1.35 15.87
C MET A 12 4.93 2.23 17.12
N ALA A 13 6.07 2.72 17.61
CA ALA A 13 6.12 3.67 18.73
C ALA A 13 5.49 5.00 18.34
N SER A 14 5.81 5.48 17.13
CA SER A 14 5.20 6.69 16.55
C SER A 14 3.69 6.54 16.41
N LEU A 15 3.22 5.41 15.88
CA LEU A 15 1.80 5.18 15.63
C LEU A 15 1.00 4.77 16.88
N SER A 16 1.58 4.00 17.79
CA SER A 16 0.92 3.55 19.03
C SER A 16 0.64 4.70 20.01
N HIS A 17 1.50 5.73 20.03
CA HIS A 17 1.26 6.95 20.81
C HIS A 17 -0.02 7.69 20.36
N PHE A 18 -0.31 7.71 19.06
CA PHE A 18 -1.52 8.38 18.54
C PHE A 18 -2.75 7.48 18.51
N PHE A 19 -2.57 6.18 18.29
CA PHE A 19 -3.67 5.24 18.26
C PHE A 19 -4.24 4.94 19.65
N SER A 20 -3.43 4.96 20.70
CA SER A 20 -3.94 4.81 22.07
C SER A 20 -4.81 5.99 22.53
N ASN A 21 -4.52 7.21 22.06
CA ASN A 21 -5.26 8.42 22.44
C ASN A 21 -6.51 8.72 21.57
N SER A 22 -6.64 8.11 20.39
CA SER A 22 -7.78 8.34 19.48
C SER A 22 -8.98 7.42 19.72
N PHE A 23 -8.86 6.41 20.59
CA PHE A 23 -9.94 5.45 20.90
C PHE A 23 -10.77 5.78 22.15
N VAL A 24 -10.48 6.86 22.87
CA VAL A 24 -11.31 7.27 24.01
C VAL A 24 -12.17 8.46 23.60
N ASN A 25 -13.26 8.19 22.90
CA ASN A 25 -14.39 9.11 22.89
C ASN A 25 -15.69 8.37 23.19
N THR A 26 -15.84 8.00 24.46
CA THR A 26 -17.16 7.82 25.07
C THR A 26 -17.21 8.51 26.43
N ARG A 27 -18.07 9.55 26.49
CA ARG A 27 -18.59 10.27 27.68
C ARG A 27 -17.64 11.18 28.44
N ARG A 28 -17.91 12.50 28.29
CA ARG A 28 -17.70 13.59 29.26
C ARG A 28 -16.52 13.40 30.22
N SER A 29 -15.32 13.72 29.76
CA SER A 29 -14.28 14.24 30.64
C SER A 29 -13.78 15.56 30.04
N MET A 30 -13.92 16.65 30.79
CA MET A 30 -13.05 17.80 30.59
C MET A 30 -11.63 17.31 30.86
N THR A 31 -10.84 17.18 29.81
CA THR A 31 -9.40 17.01 29.90
C THR A 31 -8.76 18.22 29.24
N ASP A 32 -7.69 18.67 29.87
CA ASP A 32 -6.96 19.91 29.69
C ASP A 32 -6.84 20.39 28.24
N ILE A 33 -6.83 21.71 28.07
CA ILE A 33 -6.50 22.38 26.79
C ILE A 33 -5.06 21.99 26.45
N VAL A 34 -4.90 20.87 25.74
CA VAL A 34 -3.69 20.55 25.00
C VAL A 34 -3.61 21.62 23.92
N GLU A 35 -2.55 22.42 23.91
CA GLU A 35 -2.24 23.30 22.76
C GLU A 35 -2.43 22.48 21.49
N GLU A 36 -3.32 22.91 20.59
CA GLU A 36 -3.48 22.23 19.31
C GLU A 36 -2.12 22.21 18.62
N ASP A 37 -1.60 21.02 18.34
CA ASP A 37 -0.35 20.89 17.59
C ASP A 37 -0.53 21.55 16.22
N SER A 38 0.48 22.31 15.79
CA SER A 38 0.62 23.01 14.50
C SER A 38 0.02 22.29 13.29
N ILE A 39 0.21 20.97 13.18
CA ILE A 39 -0.36 20.13 12.12
C ILE A 39 -1.90 20.12 12.17
N THR A 40 -2.46 19.96 13.37
CA THR A 40 -3.91 19.98 13.60
C THR A 40 -4.51 21.32 13.20
N ASP A 41 -3.87 22.42 13.60
CA ASP A 41 -4.28 23.77 13.24
C ASP A 41 -4.29 24.00 11.73
N ILE A 42 -3.23 23.60 11.03
CA ILE A 42 -3.13 23.74 9.57
C ILE A 42 -4.24 22.96 8.87
N VAL A 43 -4.49 21.70 9.27
CA VAL A 43 -5.52 20.86 8.65
C VAL A 43 -6.92 21.44 8.89
N ARG A 44 -7.25 21.79 10.14
CA ARG A 44 -8.58 22.31 10.52
C ARG A 44 -8.86 23.68 9.89
N SER A 45 -7.88 24.57 9.88
CA SER A 45 -8.00 25.92 9.29
C SER A 45 -8.09 25.90 7.75
N SER A 46 -7.69 24.82 7.10
CA SER A 46 -7.78 24.67 5.63
C SER A 46 -9.21 24.48 5.12
N LEU A 47 -10.18 24.20 6.00
CA LEU A 47 -11.61 24.09 5.69
C LEU A 47 -11.90 23.23 4.45
N LEU A 48 -11.23 22.09 4.34
CA LEU A 48 -11.16 21.25 3.13
C LEU A 48 -12.53 20.81 2.60
N CYS A 49 -13.48 20.56 3.51
CA CYS A 49 -14.81 20.06 3.18
C CYS A 49 -15.85 21.17 2.94
N ARG A 50 -15.43 22.45 2.98
CA ARG A 50 -16.33 23.58 2.76
C ARG A 50 -16.89 23.54 1.35
N ASP A 51 -18.23 23.55 1.24
CA ASP A 51 -18.99 23.51 -0.01
C ASP A 51 -18.76 22.21 -0.85
N ILE A 52 -18.30 21.13 -0.20
CA ILE A 52 -18.08 19.82 -0.83
C ILE A 52 -19.12 18.82 -0.30
N SER A 53 -20.15 18.53 -1.10
CA SER A 53 -21.21 17.57 -0.74
C SER A 53 -20.71 16.15 -0.49
N PHE A 54 -19.65 15.74 -1.20
CA PHE A 54 -18.96 14.47 -1.00
C PHE A 54 -18.53 14.28 0.46
N CYS A 55 -18.21 15.35 1.18
CA CYS A 55 -17.72 15.32 2.56
C CYS A 55 -18.78 15.62 3.62
N LYS A 56 -20.07 15.71 3.26
CA LYS A 56 -21.13 16.26 4.12
C LYS A 56 -21.18 15.62 5.51
N ASP A 57 -21.13 14.29 5.56
CA ASP A 57 -21.22 13.52 6.80
C ASP A 57 -19.87 12.93 7.24
N THR A 58 -18.81 13.16 6.46
CA THR A 58 -17.47 12.57 6.65
C THR A 58 -16.38 13.63 6.85
N ARG A 59 -16.77 14.88 7.11
CA ARG A 59 -15.82 15.99 7.33
C ARG A 59 -14.78 15.65 8.42
N LEU A 60 -15.25 15.16 9.58
CA LEU A 60 -14.36 14.79 10.69
C LEU A 60 -13.42 13.64 10.30
N PHE A 61 -13.90 12.69 9.49
CA PHE A 61 -13.05 11.62 8.96
C PHE A 61 -11.90 12.17 8.11
N VAL A 62 -12.19 13.09 7.19
CA VAL A 62 -11.17 13.71 6.33
C VAL A 62 -10.13 14.46 7.16
N GLU A 63 -10.59 15.28 8.11
CA GLU A 63 -9.70 16.03 9.00
C GLU A 63 -8.80 15.08 9.79
N GLU A 64 -9.37 14.06 10.41
CA GLU A 64 -8.63 13.10 11.23
C GLU A 64 -7.63 12.27 10.40
N TYR A 65 -8.04 11.80 9.22
CA TYR A 65 -7.18 11.05 8.29
C TYR A 65 -5.93 11.86 7.92
N LEU A 66 -6.10 13.13 7.58
CA LEU A 66 -5.02 14.01 7.17
C LEU A 66 -4.11 14.38 8.34
N ILE A 67 -4.66 14.62 9.53
CA ILE A 67 -3.87 14.85 10.74
C ILE A 67 -2.98 13.64 11.00
N VAL A 68 -3.55 12.44 11.06
CA VAL A 68 -2.76 11.23 11.35
C VAL A 68 -1.72 10.95 10.26
N LEU A 69 -2.07 11.15 8.98
CA LEU A 69 -1.14 10.97 7.87
C LEU A 69 0.02 11.97 7.94
N ALA A 70 -0.28 13.26 8.16
CA ALA A 70 0.72 14.32 8.26
C ALA A 70 1.63 14.12 9.48
N THR A 71 1.04 13.83 10.65
CA THR A 71 1.79 13.57 11.88
C THR A 71 2.68 12.33 11.73
N SER A 72 2.18 11.25 11.13
CA SER A 72 2.99 10.05 10.89
C SER A 72 4.23 10.36 10.04
N ILE A 73 4.08 11.14 8.97
CA ILE A 73 5.21 11.55 8.12
C ILE A 73 6.15 12.48 8.88
N HIS A 74 5.62 13.48 9.59
CA HIS A 74 6.41 14.40 10.40
C HIS A 74 7.28 13.64 11.42
N THR A 75 6.70 12.72 12.17
CA THR A 75 7.45 11.91 13.15
C THR A 75 8.52 11.04 12.49
N ILE A 76 8.25 10.46 11.32
CA ILE A 76 9.27 9.70 10.57
C ILE A 76 10.43 10.60 10.17
N LEU A 77 10.15 11.78 9.62
CA LEU A 77 11.16 12.76 9.23
C LEU A 77 11.98 13.26 10.44
N ASP A 78 11.31 13.58 11.54
CA ASP A 78 11.94 14.02 12.79
C ASP A 78 12.87 12.96 13.39
N SER A 79 12.42 11.70 13.39
CA SER A 79 13.14 10.59 14.03
C SER A 79 14.52 10.31 13.44
N ILE A 80 14.77 10.78 12.20
CA ILE A 80 16.00 10.47 11.46
C ILE A 80 16.83 11.72 11.18
N ILE A 81 16.20 12.87 10.89
CA ILE A 81 16.91 14.04 10.38
C ILE A 81 17.01 15.19 11.38
N GLY A 82 16.37 15.08 12.57
CA GLY A 82 16.48 15.94 13.74
C GLY A 82 16.76 17.43 13.52
N ASN A 83 15.74 18.31 13.59
CA ASN A 83 15.88 19.76 13.84
C ASN A 83 14.53 20.49 13.81
N ASP A 84 14.40 21.58 14.60
CA ASP A 84 13.25 22.52 14.55
C ASP A 84 13.07 23.23 13.20
N PHE A 85 14.15 23.36 12.40
CA PHE A 85 14.11 23.93 11.05
C PHE A 85 13.24 23.11 10.09
N LYS A 86 13.22 21.78 10.25
CA LYS A 86 12.47 20.87 9.37
C LYS A 86 10.99 20.83 9.71
N LYS A 87 10.63 21.04 10.98
CA LYS A 87 9.25 21.27 11.41
C LYS A 87 8.63 22.45 10.65
N LEU A 88 9.32 23.59 10.58
CA LEU A 88 8.84 24.77 9.83
C LEU A 88 8.72 24.51 8.31
N VAL A 89 9.67 23.78 7.70
CA VAL A 89 9.61 23.41 6.28
C VAL A 89 8.43 22.48 6.02
N PHE A 90 8.24 21.44 6.85
CA PHE A 90 7.13 20.51 6.73
C PHE A 90 5.78 21.20 6.94
N GLU A 91 5.64 22.06 7.94
CA GLU A 91 4.43 22.86 8.18
C GLU A 91 4.09 23.77 6.99
N SER A 92 5.12 24.40 6.39
CA SER A 92 4.94 25.22 5.18
C SER A 92 4.44 24.38 4.00
N GLN A 93 5.05 23.21 3.79
CA GLN A 93 4.66 22.28 2.74
C GLN A 93 3.26 21.69 2.98
N LEU A 94 2.90 21.43 4.24
CA LEU A 94 1.60 20.90 4.62
C LEU A 94 0.47 21.82 4.17
N LYS A 95 0.64 23.15 4.25
CA LYS A 95 -0.35 24.10 3.72
C LYS A 95 -0.58 23.92 2.22
N HIS A 96 0.49 23.72 1.45
CA HIS A 96 0.37 23.41 0.04
C HIS A 96 -0.30 22.04 -0.20
N TYR A 97 -0.03 21.05 0.64
CA TYR A 97 -0.68 19.73 0.54
C TYR A 97 -2.19 19.85 0.77
N MET A 98 -2.63 20.71 1.69
CA MET A 98 -4.05 20.96 1.92
C MET A 98 -4.75 21.54 0.68
N GLU A 99 -4.08 22.38 -0.11
CA GLU A 99 -4.62 22.86 -1.40
C GLU A 99 -4.78 21.72 -2.41
N ILE A 100 -3.79 20.84 -2.50
CA ILE A 100 -3.84 19.65 -3.37
C ILE A 100 -5.00 18.73 -2.94
N VAL A 101 -5.11 18.47 -1.64
CA VAL A 101 -6.19 17.64 -1.07
C VAL A 101 -7.56 18.25 -1.38
N LYS A 102 -7.71 19.57 -1.22
CA LYS A 102 -8.95 20.27 -1.57
C LYS A 102 -9.32 20.06 -3.04
N ASN A 103 -8.34 20.10 -3.95
CA ASN A 103 -8.57 19.81 -5.37
C ASN A 103 -8.99 18.35 -5.62
N ILE A 104 -8.36 17.38 -4.94
CA ILE A 104 -8.74 15.96 -5.02
C ILE A 104 -10.20 15.78 -4.57
N LEU A 105 -10.57 16.34 -3.43
CA LEU A 105 -11.94 16.28 -2.89
C LEU A 105 -12.95 16.95 -3.82
N ALA A 106 -12.62 18.10 -4.40
CA ALA A 106 -13.47 18.80 -5.35
C ALA A 106 -13.68 18.00 -6.65
N ILE A 107 -12.64 17.31 -7.15
CA ILE A 107 -12.74 16.42 -8.31
C ILE A 107 -13.63 15.22 -8.00
N ALA A 108 -13.46 14.58 -6.83
CA ALA A 108 -14.31 13.48 -6.40
C ALA A 108 -15.78 13.92 -6.32
N ASN A 109 -16.05 15.08 -5.71
CA ASN A 109 -17.39 15.66 -5.61
C ASN A 109 -18.04 15.92 -6.98
N LYS A 110 -17.29 16.39 -7.97
CA LYS A 110 -17.81 16.62 -9.33
C LYS A 110 -18.15 15.33 -10.08
N LYS A 111 -17.52 14.21 -9.75
CA LYS A 111 -17.70 12.92 -10.42
C LYS A 111 -18.63 11.96 -9.66
N LEU A 112 -19.06 12.35 -8.46
CA LEU A 112 -19.84 11.53 -7.57
C LEU A 112 -21.21 11.18 -8.18
N THR A 113 -21.50 9.88 -8.23
CA THR A 113 -22.85 9.34 -8.43
C THR A 113 -23.14 8.40 -7.25
N GLU A 114 -24.42 8.20 -6.90
CA GLU A 114 -24.83 7.38 -5.74
C GLU A 114 -24.21 5.96 -5.82
N ASP A 115 -24.20 5.36 -7.00
CA ASP A 115 -23.68 4.01 -7.26
C ASP A 115 -22.15 3.89 -7.14
N LYS A 116 -21.42 5.00 -7.08
CA LYS A 116 -19.96 5.04 -7.09
C LYS A 116 -19.34 5.67 -5.85
N VAL A 117 -20.13 5.95 -4.81
CA VAL A 117 -19.68 6.58 -3.57
C VAL A 117 -18.48 5.84 -2.97
N ILE A 118 -18.58 4.51 -2.83
CA ILE A 118 -17.50 3.67 -2.28
C ILE A 118 -16.23 3.81 -3.11
N TYR A 119 -16.33 3.64 -4.44
CA TYR A 119 -15.20 3.76 -5.35
C TYR A 119 -14.49 5.12 -5.21
N PHE A 120 -15.26 6.22 -5.21
CA PHE A 120 -14.66 7.55 -5.10
C PHE A 120 -14.03 7.83 -3.74
N TRP A 121 -14.56 7.26 -2.65
CA TRP A 121 -13.91 7.35 -1.34
C TRP A 121 -12.57 6.63 -1.29
N ILE A 122 -12.55 5.36 -1.72
CA ILE A 122 -11.31 4.57 -1.77
C ILE A 122 -10.30 5.24 -2.71
N HIS A 123 -10.74 5.69 -3.89
CA HIS A 123 -9.91 6.46 -4.83
C HIS A 123 -9.32 7.72 -4.19
N THR A 124 -10.14 8.50 -3.51
CA THR A 124 -9.73 9.77 -2.87
C THR A 124 -8.68 9.51 -1.80
N MET A 125 -8.92 8.53 -0.92
CA MET A 125 -7.97 8.18 0.14
C MET A 125 -6.62 7.76 -0.41
N LYS A 126 -6.62 6.87 -1.42
CA LYS A 126 -5.40 6.39 -2.09
C LYS A 126 -4.65 7.53 -2.79
N LYS A 127 -5.36 8.47 -3.42
CA LYS A 127 -4.75 9.65 -4.04
C LYS A 127 -4.11 10.59 -3.03
N ILE A 128 -4.79 10.84 -1.91
CA ILE A 128 -4.23 11.64 -0.82
C ILE A 128 -2.99 10.94 -0.29
N CYS A 129 -3.06 9.63 -0.02
CA CYS A 129 -1.92 8.82 0.43
C CYS A 129 -0.73 8.93 -0.54
N ALA A 130 -0.97 8.73 -1.85
CA ALA A 130 0.04 8.84 -2.90
C ALA A 130 0.70 10.23 -2.92
N LYS A 131 -0.07 11.31 -2.76
CA LYS A 131 0.47 12.68 -2.74
C LYS A 131 1.29 12.97 -1.49
N PHE A 132 0.87 12.49 -0.33
CA PHE A 132 1.66 12.64 0.88
C PHE A 132 2.98 11.85 0.79
N GLN A 133 2.95 10.66 0.21
CA GLN A 133 4.14 9.85 -0.04
C GLN A 133 5.09 10.53 -1.04
N GLU A 134 4.59 10.98 -2.19
CA GLU A 134 5.38 11.68 -3.21
C GLU A 134 6.09 12.90 -2.62
N MET A 135 5.35 13.75 -1.90
CA MET A 135 5.92 15.00 -1.40
C MET A 135 6.89 14.77 -0.23
N ALA A 136 6.64 13.77 0.62
CA ALA A 136 7.59 13.36 1.65
C ALA A 136 8.90 12.82 1.02
N MET A 137 8.81 12.06 -0.08
CA MET A 137 9.98 11.60 -0.81
C MET A 137 10.77 12.76 -1.43
N ILE A 138 10.11 13.78 -1.99
CA ILE A 138 10.77 14.98 -2.51
C ILE A 138 11.56 15.68 -1.40
N LEU A 139 10.98 15.87 -0.22
CA LEU A 139 11.67 16.46 0.93
C LEU A 139 12.89 15.65 1.36
N VAL A 140 12.78 14.31 1.37
CA VAL A 140 13.90 13.41 1.66
C VAL A 140 15.02 13.55 0.63
N GLU A 141 14.67 13.72 -0.65
CA GLU A 141 15.66 13.87 -1.72
C GLU A 141 16.39 15.22 -1.67
N GLU A 142 15.67 16.31 -1.42
CA GLU A 142 16.16 17.69 -1.45
C GLU A 142 16.96 18.09 -0.19
N ASP A 143 16.54 17.64 1.00
CA ASP A 143 17.05 18.14 2.28
C ASP A 143 18.13 17.27 2.95
N ILE A 144 18.57 16.18 2.30
CA ILE A 144 19.67 15.32 2.79
C ILE A 144 20.95 15.65 2.02
N GLN A 145 21.62 16.73 2.43
CA GLN A 145 22.95 17.11 1.92
C GLN A 145 24.05 16.49 2.81
N MET A 146 24.35 15.21 2.60
CA MET A 146 25.42 14.47 3.29
C MET A 146 26.32 13.75 2.28
N ASN A 147 27.45 13.18 2.74
CA ASN A 147 28.30 12.30 1.90
C ASN A 147 27.45 11.23 1.19
N ALA A 148 27.72 11.00 -0.10
CA ALA A 148 26.85 10.25 -1.01
C ALA A 148 26.38 8.88 -0.50
N GLU A 149 27.27 8.05 0.06
CA GLU A 149 26.92 6.71 0.55
C GLU A 149 26.03 6.76 1.81
N LYS A 150 26.34 7.65 2.76
CA LYS A 150 25.52 7.83 3.97
C LYS A 150 24.17 8.44 3.64
N ALA A 151 24.14 9.35 2.67
CA ALA A 151 22.91 9.95 2.16
C ALA A 151 22.01 8.88 1.50
N GLN A 152 22.56 8.00 0.67
CA GLN A 152 21.81 6.97 -0.03
C GLN A 152 21.20 5.94 0.94
N PHE A 153 21.96 5.49 1.94
CA PHE A 153 21.45 4.58 2.97
C PHE A 153 20.32 5.23 3.79
N LEU A 154 20.49 6.49 4.20
CA LEU A 154 19.48 7.24 4.95
C LEU A 154 18.20 7.45 4.13
N LYS A 155 18.34 7.81 2.85
CA LYS A 155 17.23 7.97 1.90
C LYS A 155 16.44 6.67 1.73
N LYS A 156 17.14 5.54 1.57
CA LYS A 156 16.50 4.21 1.51
C LYS A 156 15.69 3.92 2.76
N GLN A 157 16.27 4.10 3.95
CA GLN A 157 15.56 3.89 5.22
C GLN A 157 14.34 4.81 5.39
N LEU A 158 14.47 6.10 5.02
CA LEU A 158 13.38 7.06 5.08
C LEU A 158 12.25 6.69 4.12
N LYS A 159 12.59 6.31 2.89
CA LYS A 159 11.62 5.81 1.90
C LYS A 159 10.84 4.62 2.46
N GLN A 160 11.53 3.63 3.01
CA GLN A 160 10.89 2.46 3.62
C GLN A 160 9.94 2.85 4.77
N LYS A 161 10.39 3.70 5.70
CA LYS A 161 9.56 4.16 6.82
C LYS A 161 8.33 4.95 6.34
N ILE A 162 8.50 5.85 5.37
CA ILE A 162 7.40 6.64 4.80
C ILE A 162 6.37 5.72 4.16
N VAL A 163 6.77 4.82 3.27
CA VAL A 163 5.86 3.90 2.56
C VAL A 163 5.11 2.99 3.53
N ILE A 164 5.80 2.43 4.53
CA ILE A 164 5.15 1.59 5.55
C ILE A 164 4.16 2.42 6.39
N GLY A 165 4.58 3.62 6.81
CA GLY A 165 3.75 4.51 7.63
C GLY A 165 2.48 4.95 6.91
N THR A 166 2.59 5.37 5.65
CA THR A 166 1.45 5.80 4.83
C THR A 166 0.51 4.63 4.53
N ALA A 167 1.05 3.44 4.20
CA ALA A 167 0.26 2.23 3.99
C ALA A 167 -0.55 1.84 5.24
N LEU A 168 0.06 1.93 6.42
CA LEU A 168 -0.61 1.60 7.67
C LEU A 168 -1.74 2.58 7.97
N VAL A 169 -1.50 3.89 7.82
CA VAL A 169 -2.54 4.91 8.00
C VAL A 169 -3.67 4.70 6.99
N GLU A 170 -3.36 4.44 5.71
CA GLU A 170 -4.38 4.18 4.69
C GLU A 170 -5.27 2.98 5.08
N MET A 171 -4.66 1.85 5.44
CA MET A 171 -5.40 0.63 5.80
C MET A 171 -6.29 0.85 7.02
N LYS A 172 -5.76 1.48 8.07
CA LYS A 172 -6.54 1.78 9.28
C LYS A 172 -7.73 2.67 8.96
N TYR A 173 -7.54 3.70 8.13
CA TYR A 173 -8.64 4.58 7.77
C TYR A 173 -9.62 3.94 6.78
N GLN A 174 -9.19 2.97 5.96
CA GLN A 174 -10.12 2.16 5.16
C GLN A 174 -11.04 1.32 6.08
N THR A 175 -10.48 0.68 7.10
CA THR A 175 -11.27 -0.03 8.12
C THR A 175 -12.23 0.91 8.85
N LYS A 176 -11.73 2.08 9.30
CA LYS A 176 -12.55 3.09 9.98
C LYS A 176 -13.68 3.61 9.09
N LEU A 177 -13.41 3.85 7.81
CA LEU A 177 -14.40 4.27 6.83
C LEU A 177 -15.54 3.24 6.71
N CYS A 178 -15.20 1.95 6.69
CA CYS A 178 -16.19 0.88 6.68
C CYS A 178 -16.98 0.80 8.00
N VAL A 179 -16.30 0.72 9.14
CA VAL A 179 -16.93 0.47 10.45
C VAL A 179 -17.77 1.66 10.94
N VAL A 180 -17.31 2.89 10.72
CA VAL A 180 -17.96 4.09 11.28
C VAL A 180 -18.94 4.71 10.28
N TYR A 181 -18.66 4.62 8.98
CA TYR A 181 -19.44 5.32 7.95
C TYR A 181 -20.17 4.38 6.98
N ASP A 182 -20.09 3.06 7.16
CA ASP A 182 -20.70 2.03 6.29
C ASP A 182 -20.26 2.13 4.81
N ILE A 183 -19.07 2.69 4.59
CA ILE A 183 -18.45 2.81 3.26
C ILE A 183 -17.36 1.74 3.16
N CYS A 184 -17.79 0.51 2.89
CA CYS A 184 -16.94 -0.67 2.87
C CYS A 184 -16.53 -1.08 1.44
N VAL A 185 -15.31 -1.57 1.28
CA VAL A 185 -14.85 -2.18 0.03
C VAL A 185 -15.66 -3.45 -0.24
N LYS A 186 -16.43 -3.45 -1.33
CA LYS A 186 -17.27 -4.61 -1.73
C LYS A 186 -16.65 -5.48 -2.82
N SER A 187 -15.77 -4.90 -3.64
CA SER A 187 -15.09 -5.57 -4.74
C SER A 187 -13.61 -5.74 -4.41
N TYR A 188 -13.17 -6.99 -4.29
CA TYR A 188 -11.79 -7.37 -3.99
C TYR A 188 -11.39 -8.62 -4.79
N GLU A 189 -11.70 -8.59 -6.09
CA GLU A 189 -11.58 -9.74 -6.99
C GLU A 189 -10.12 -10.15 -7.25
N VAL A 190 -9.16 -9.23 -7.18
CA VAL A 190 -7.73 -9.56 -7.28
C VAL A 190 -7.31 -10.35 -6.05
N THR A 191 -7.69 -9.87 -4.87
CA THR A 191 -7.41 -10.57 -3.60
C THR A 191 -8.03 -11.98 -3.60
N LYS A 192 -9.30 -12.14 -4.01
CA LYS A 192 -9.95 -13.46 -4.10
C LYS A 192 -9.26 -14.40 -5.10
N SER A 193 -8.88 -13.87 -6.26
CA SER A 193 -8.19 -14.62 -7.30
C SER A 193 -6.83 -15.11 -6.80
N LEU A 194 -6.04 -14.23 -6.19
CA LEU A 194 -4.76 -14.63 -5.63
C LEU A 194 -4.92 -15.71 -4.54
N SER A 195 -5.88 -15.57 -3.63
CA SER A 195 -6.20 -16.62 -2.64
C SER A 195 -6.51 -17.97 -3.32
N THR A 196 -7.37 -17.97 -4.34
CA THR A 196 -7.74 -19.18 -5.09
C THR A 196 -6.53 -19.85 -5.76
N LEU A 197 -5.65 -19.06 -6.37
CA LEU A 197 -4.41 -19.54 -6.98
C LEU A 197 -3.48 -20.16 -5.92
N LEU A 198 -3.29 -19.47 -4.79
CA LEU A 198 -2.43 -19.91 -3.70
C LEU A 198 -2.97 -21.15 -2.97
N GLU A 199 -4.29 -21.29 -2.82
CA GLU A 199 -4.93 -22.52 -2.32
C GLU A 199 -4.65 -23.68 -3.27
N SER A 200 -4.76 -23.44 -4.58
CA SER A 200 -4.53 -24.48 -5.59
C SER A 200 -3.09 -25.05 -5.53
N PHE A 201 -2.09 -24.22 -5.22
CA PHE A 201 -0.71 -24.71 -5.03
C PHE A 201 -0.56 -25.70 -3.87
N LYS A 202 -1.42 -25.66 -2.84
CA LYS A 202 -1.39 -26.63 -1.73
C LYS A 202 -1.65 -28.06 -2.22
N LEU A 203 -2.45 -28.22 -3.27
CA LEU A 203 -2.82 -29.51 -3.85
C LEU A 203 -1.82 -30.02 -4.90
N LEU A 204 -0.92 -29.15 -5.39
CA LEU A 204 0.07 -29.49 -6.41
C LEU A 204 1.40 -29.97 -5.79
N SER A 205 2.16 -30.76 -6.55
CA SER A 205 3.52 -31.16 -6.14
C SER A 205 4.48 -29.97 -6.19
N GLU A 206 5.53 -29.99 -5.37
CA GLU A 206 6.59 -28.97 -5.37
C GLU A 206 7.16 -28.74 -6.79
N VAL A 207 7.39 -29.82 -7.53
CA VAL A 207 7.87 -29.77 -8.92
C VAL A 207 6.92 -28.98 -9.81
N LYS A 208 5.61 -29.20 -9.67
CA LYS A 208 4.60 -28.52 -10.49
C LYS A 208 4.44 -27.04 -10.10
N VAL A 209 4.52 -26.72 -8.80
CA VAL A 209 4.56 -25.34 -8.30
C VAL A 209 5.78 -24.59 -8.86
N ARG A 210 6.97 -25.19 -8.82
CA ARG A 210 8.19 -24.59 -9.36
C ARG A 210 8.13 -24.41 -10.87
N LEU A 211 7.51 -25.35 -11.58
CA LEU A 211 7.25 -25.20 -13.02
C LEU A 211 6.35 -24.00 -13.32
N PHE A 212 5.32 -23.74 -12.50
CA PHE A 212 4.53 -22.52 -12.62
C PHE A 212 5.37 -21.26 -12.42
N ILE A 213 6.16 -21.22 -11.34
CA ILE A 213 7.02 -20.05 -11.04
C ILE A 213 8.04 -19.83 -12.15
N ARG A 214 8.58 -20.89 -12.75
CA ARG A 214 9.45 -20.82 -13.93
C ARG A 214 8.76 -20.13 -15.11
N HIS A 215 7.53 -20.54 -15.43
CA HIS A 215 6.79 -19.93 -16.52
C HIS A 215 6.40 -18.48 -16.23
N PHE A 216 6.17 -18.13 -14.97
CA PHE A 216 5.97 -16.75 -14.52
C PHE A 216 7.24 -15.91 -14.67
N TYR A 217 8.38 -16.43 -14.21
CA TYR A 217 9.70 -15.80 -14.37
C TYR A 217 10.04 -15.55 -15.85
N GLU A 218 9.85 -16.56 -16.71
CA GLU A 218 10.07 -16.43 -18.15
C GLU A 218 9.15 -15.39 -18.81
N ALA A 219 7.94 -15.22 -18.31
CA ALA A 219 6.98 -14.23 -18.81
C ALA A 219 7.25 -12.80 -18.31
N LEU A 220 7.96 -12.65 -17.20
CA LEU A 220 8.25 -11.35 -16.59
C LEU A 220 9.01 -10.41 -17.53
N PHE A 221 10.01 -10.94 -18.23
CA PHE A 221 10.84 -10.20 -19.17
C PHE A 221 10.07 -9.65 -20.38
N ASP A 222 8.95 -10.28 -20.72
CA ASP A 222 8.09 -9.88 -21.84
C ASP A 222 7.01 -8.86 -21.43
N SER A 223 7.00 -8.43 -20.17
CA SER A 223 5.96 -7.54 -19.61
C SER A 223 6.43 -6.09 -19.48
N SER A 224 5.55 -5.13 -19.78
CA SER A 224 5.79 -3.70 -19.50
C SER A 224 5.89 -3.39 -18.00
N PHE A 225 5.52 -4.35 -17.15
CA PHE A 225 5.62 -4.25 -15.70
C PHE A 225 7.10 -4.27 -15.27
N TYR A 226 7.90 -5.19 -15.80
CA TYR A 226 9.32 -5.30 -15.49
C TYR A 226 10.11 -4.04 -15.91
N SER A 227 9.76 -3.41 -17.03
CA SER A 227 10.43 -2.18 -17.50
C SER A 227 10.11 -0.93 -16.68
N ASN A 228 9.09 -0.97 -15.81
CA ASN A 228 8.69 0.17 -14.97
C ASN A 228 9.30 0.11 -13.57
N LEU A 229 9.97 -0.99 -13.22
CA LEU A 229 10.74 -1.10 -11.98
C LEU A 229 12.10 -0.45 -12.18
N ASP A 230 12.64 0.19 -11.14
CA ASP A 230 14.05 0.57 -11.16
C ASP A 230 14.94 -0.68 -11.21
N GLU A 231 16.18 -0.51 -11.70
CA GLU A 231 17.10 -1.63 -11.95
C GLU A 231 17.31 -2.52 -10.73
N VAL A 232 17.39 -1.94 -9.54
CA VAL A 232 17.62 -2.69 -8.29
C VAL A 232 16.40 -3.51 -7.95
N THR A 233 15.21 -2.89 -7.95
CA THR A 233 13.93 -3.58 -7.70
C THR A 233 13.66 -4.69 -8.71
N ALA A 234 13.99 -4.43 -9.98
CA ALA A 234 13.84 -5.40 -11.07
C ALA A 234 14.77 -6.61 -10.87
N HIS A 235 16.03 -6.36 -10.48
CA HIS A 235 17.00 -7.39 -10.16
C HIS A 235 16.58 -8.23 -8.94
N GLU A 236 16.16 -7.58 -7.86
CA GLU A 236 15.67 -8.21 -6.63
C GLU A 236 14.50 -9.18 -6.91
N LEU A 237 13.53 -8.74 -7.72
CA LEU A 237 12.40 -9.58 -8.14
C LEU A 237 12.86 -10.80 -8.96
N GLN A 238 13.85 -10.62 -9.85
CA GLN A 238 14.41 -11.72 -10.63
C GLN A 238 15.10 -12.76 -9.75
N VAL A 239 15.90 -12.32 -8.79
CA VAL A 239 16.62 -13.21 -7.88
C VAL A 239 15.64 -14.09 -7.11
N ILE A 240 14.60 -13.50 -6.51
CA ILE A 240 13.56 -14.26 -5.78
C ILE A 240 12.88 -15.29 -6.70
N LEU A 241 12.43 -14.86 -7.88
CA LEU A 241 11.71 -15.74 -8.79
C LEU A 241 12.60 -16.87 -9.34
N ASN A 242 13.87 -16.57 -9.61
CA ASN A 242 14.86 -17.55 -10.03
C ASN A 242 15.11 -18.59 -8.93
N ASP A 243 15.28 -18.16 -7.69
CA ASP A 243 15.48 -19.06 -6.55
C ASP A 243 14.25 -19.97 -6.34
N MET A 244 13.05 -19.40 -6.41
CA MET A 244 11.82 -20.17 -6.33
C MET A 244 11.65 -21.14 -7.52
N ALA A 245 12.07 -20.78 -8.72
CA ALA A 245 11.93 -21.61 -9.92
C ALA A 245 12.99 -22.72 -10.05
N TYR A 246 14.21 -22.50 -9.57
CA TYR A 246 15.38 -23.34 -9.91
C TYR A 246 16.22 -23.81 -8.72
N SER A 247 16.24 -23.10 -7.58
CA SER A 247 17.05 -23.52 -6.43
C SER A 247 16.41 -24.70 -5.70
N SER A 248 17.13 -25.82 -5.56
CA SER A 248 16.66 -26.99 -4.79
C SER A 248 16.49 -26.71 -3.29
N GLU A 249 17.11 -25.65 -2.77
CA GLU A 249 17.13 -25.31 -1.35
C GLU A 249 15.96 -24.40 -0.92
N THR A 250 15.32 -23.71 -1.86
CA THR A 250 14.22 -22.75 -1.57
C THR A 250 12.86 -23.45 -1.45
N PRO A 251 12.21 -23.54 -0.28
CA PRO A 251 10.93 -24.24 -0.11
C PRO A 251 9.77 -23.41 -0.70
N THR A 252 9.59 -23.49 -2.00
CA THR A 252 8.78 -22.56 -2.79
C THR A 252 7.30 -22.64 -2.41
N LYS A 253 6.77 -23.86 -2.24
CA LYS A 253 5.39 -24.06 -1.81
C LYS A 253 5.15 -23.55 -0.39
N GLU A 254 6.14 -23.62 0.50
CA GLU A 254 6.04 -23.07 1.86
C GLU A 254 6.00 -21.54 1.84
N LEU A 255 6.86 -20.89 1.04
CA LEU A 255 6.83 -19.44 0.83
C LEU A 255 5.46 -18.98 0.31
N LEU A 256 4.94 -19.64 -0.73
CA LEU A 256 3.61 -19.35 -1.27
C LEU A 256 2.50 -19.60 -0.24
N SER A 257 2.65 -20.62 0.62
CA SER A 257 1.71 -20.85 1.73
C SER A 257 1.76 -19.76 2.79
N THR A 258 2.91 -19.11 3.01
CA THR A 258 3.02 -17.95 3.92
C THR A 258 2.33 -16.74 3.33
N VAL A 259 2.56 -16.44 2.04
CA VAL A 259 1.83 -15.39 1.31
C VAL A 259 0.32 -15.65 1.40
N HIS A 260 -0.10 -16.90 1.23
CA HIS A 260 -1.51 -17.26 1.32
C HIS A 260 -2.15 -16.88 2.67
N LYS A 261 -1.46 -17.13 3.79
CA LYS A 261 -1.98 -16.73 5.11
C LYS A 261 -2.22 -15.22 5.20
N VAL A 262 -1.34 -14.41 4.62
CA VAL A 262 -1.49 -12.94 4.57
C VAL A 262 -2.69 -12.52 3.72
N VAL A 263 -2.90 -13.20 2.57
CA VAL A 263 -4.05 -12.95 1.69
C VAL A 263 -5.37 -13.34 2.38
N GLU A 264 -5.41 -14.47 3.08
CA GLU A 264 -6.60 -14.89 3.84
C GLU A 264 -6.90 -13.94 5.01
N ALA A 265 -5.87 -13.46 5.72
CA ALA A 265 -6.03 -12.43 6.75
C ALA A 265 -6.66 -11.15 6.17
N ARG A 266 -6.28 -10.75 4.95
CA ARG A 266 -6.92 -9.62 4.26
C ARG A 266 -8.39 -9.90 3.95
N ILE A 267 -8.72 -11.09 3.46
CA ILE A 267 -10.12 -11.47 3.18
C ILE A 267 -10.94 -11.46 4.47
N ALA A 268 -10.39 -11.96 5.58
CA ALA A 268 -11.02 -11.93 6.89
C ALA A 268 -11.23 -10.48 7.38
N LEU A 269 -10.24 -9.60 7.21
CA LEU A 269 -10.35 -8.18 7.51
C LEU A 269 -11.49 -7.52 6.72
N LEU A 270 -11.56 -7.77 5.40
CA LEU A 270 -12.60 -7.18 4.54
C LEU A 270 -14.00 -7.72 4.83
N LYS A 271 -14.12 -8.96 5.34
CA LYS A 271 -15.41 -9.57 5.69
C LYS A 271 -15.89 -9.21 7.08
N ASN A 272 -14.96 -9.18 8.05
CA ASN A 272 -15.28 -9.16 9.47
C ASN A 272 -14.84 -7.86 10.17
N ASN A 273 -14.11 -6.97 9.49
CA ASN A 273 -13.50 -5.76 10.06
C ASN A 273 -12.60 -6.04 11.27
N GLN A 274 -11.99 -7.23 11.32
CA GLN A 274 -11.07 -7.61 12.39
C GLN A 274 -9.63 -7.31 11.98
N GLU A 275 -9.02 -6.35 12.66
CA GLU A 275 -7.60 -6.03 12.47
C GLU A 275 -6.73 -7.09 13.15
N GLU A 276 -5.83 -7.69 12.36
CA GLU A 276 -4.77 -8.54 12.88
C GLU A 276 -3.46 -7.75 12.99
N LYS A 277 -2.64 -8.09 13.99
CA LYS A 277 -1.31 -7.51 14.11
C LYS A 277 -0.39 -8.20 13.10
N LEU A 278 -0.10 -7.50 12.01
CA LEU A 278 0.75 -7.99 10.91
C LEU A 278 2.19 -7.50 11.06
N SER A 279 3.12 -8.25 10.48
CA SER A 279 4.47 -7.77 10.18
C SER A 279 4.43 -6.74 9.03
N HIS A 280 5.50 -5.96 8.86
CA HIS A 280 5.52 -4.87 7.86
C HIS A 280 5.43 -5.37 6.41
N ASP A 281 6.11 -6.47 6.09
CA ASP A 281 6.00 -7.17 4.81
C ASP A 281 4.55 -7.63 4.55
N ALA A 282 3.90 -8.21 5.55
CA ALA A 282 2.50 -8.61 5.45
C ALA A 282 1.55 -7.42 5.28
N LEU A 283 1.81 -6.29 5.95
CA LEU A 283 1.08 -5.03 5.77
C LEU A 283 1.21 -4.50 4.34
N LEU A 284 2.43 -4.48 3.79
CA LEU A 284 2.68 -4.03 2.42
C LEU A 284 1.97 -4.93 1.40
N VAL A 285 1.96 -6.25 1.60
CA VAL A 285 1.15 -7.15 0.76
C VAL A 285 -0.33 -6.75 0.79
N GLN A 286 -0.88 -6.38 1.96
CA GLN A 286 -2.27 -5.95 2.05
C GLN A 286 -2.52 -4.59 1.37
N ALA A 287 -1.58 -3.66 1.46
CA ALA A 287 -1.66 -2.36 0.77
C ALA A 287 -1.62 -2.53 -0.76
N ILE A 288 -0.65 -3.31 -1.26
CA ILE A 288 -0.50 -3.67 -2.68
C ILE A 288 -1.79 -4.30 -3.21
N LEU A 289 -2.36 -5.28 -2.49
CA LEU A 289 -3.63 -5.90 -2.88
C LEU A 289 -4.80 -4.92 -2.84
N SER A 290 -4.81 -3.99 -1.89
CA SER A 290 -5.81 -2.92 -1.83
C SER A 290 -5.76 -1.99 -3.04
N ASP A 291 -4.56 -1.61 -3.48
CA ASP A 291 -4.37 -0.82 -4.69
C ASP A 291 -4.79 -1.60 -5.94
N MET A 292 -4.39 -2.86 -6.06
CA MET A 292 -4.76 -3.70 -7.19
C MET A 292 -6.26 -3.97 -7.26
N ASP A 293 -6.92 -4.29 -6.14
CA ASP A 293 -8.38 -4.43 -6.09
C ASP A 293 -9.08 -3.15 -6.55
N HIS A 294 -8.58 -1.99 -6.13
CA HIS A 294 -9.12 -0.69 -6.55
C HIS A 294 -8.95 -0.45 -8.05
N PHE A 295 -7.80 -0.79 -8.64
CA PHE A 295 -7.56 -0.65 -10.07
C PHE A 295 -8.51 -1.54 -10.89
N TYR A 296 -8.73 -2.77 -10.41
CA TYR A 296 -9.64 -3.72 -11.06
C TYR A 296 -11.12 -3.48 -10.74
N SER A 297 -11.45 -2.69 -9.72
CA SER A 297 -12.83 -2.41 -9.31
C SER A 297 -13.65 -1.64 -10.35
N VAL A 298 -12.99 -1.03 -11.33
CA VAL A 298 -13.62 -0.34 -12.46
C VAL A 298 -14.16 -1.33 -13.51
N HIS A 299 -13.69 -2.58 -13.49
CA HIS A 299 -13.94 -3.59 -14.52
C HIS A 299 -14.98 -4.65 -14.13
N LYS A 300 -15.21 -5.59 -15.05
CA LYS A 300 -16.19 -6.69 -15.00
C LYS A 300 -16.07 -7.53 -13.71
N ALA A 301 -17.17 -8.16 -13.33
CA ALA A 301 -17.14 -9.28 -12.39
C ALA A 301 -16.23 -10.39 -12.96
N ASP A 302 -15.26 -10.85 -12.17
CA ASP A 302 -14.28 -11.90 -12.49
C ASP A 302 -13.27 -11.58 -13.62
N PRO A 303 -12.25 -10.74 -13.34
CA PRO A 303 -11.21 -10.41 -14.32
C PRO A 303 -10.24 -11.56 -14.65
N PHE A 304 -10.22 -12.67 -13.88
CA PHE A 304 -9.24 -13.76 -14.03
C PHE A 304 -9.86 -15.12 -14.39
N GLY A 305 -11.16 -15.19 -14.67
CA GLY A 305 -11.86 -16.44 -14.97
C GLY A 305 -11.24 -17.25 -16.13
N ASP A 306 -10.85 -16.59 -17.22
CA ASP A 306 -10.18 -17.25 -18.36
C ASP A 306 -8.83 -17.85 -17.95
N PHE A 307 -8.06 -17.13 -17.14
CA PHE A 307 -6.81 -17.63 -16.60
C PHE A 307 -7.03 -18.87 -15.74
N PHE A 308 -8.01 -18.86 -14.83
CA PHE A 308 -8.29 -20.01 -13.97
C PHE A 308 -8.75 -21.24 -14.74
N GLN A 309 -9.52 -21.06 -15.81
CA GLN A 309 -9.91 -22.17 -16.68
C GLN A 309 -8.66 -22.88 -17.24
N HIS A 310 -7.71 -22.12 -17.78
CA HIS A 310 -6.47 -22.66 -18.36
C HIS A 310 -5.49 -23.17 -17.31
N PHE A 311 -5.43 -22.51 -16.16
CA PHE A 311 -4.65 -22.96 -15.01
C PHE A 311 -5.12 -24.33 -14.54
N ASN A 312 -6.42 -24.56 -14.42
CA ASN A 312 -6.97 -25.85 -14.00
C ASN A 312 -6.66 -26.97 -15.01
N TYR A 313 -6.72 -26.70 -16.32
CA TYR A 313 -6.30 -27.67 -17.33
C TYR A 313 -4.81 -28.01 -17.26
N TRP A 314 -3.94 -27.01 -17.07
CA TRP A 314 -2.51 -27.25 -16.82
C TRP A 314 -2.27 -27.96 -15.49
N ALA A 315 -3.05 -27.70 -14.45
CA ALA A 315 -2.90 -28.33 -13.14
C ALA A 315 -3.14 -29.84 -13.18
N VAL A 316 -4.10 -30.32 -13.98
CA VAL A 316 -4.46 -31.74 -14.09
C VAL A 316 -3.85 -32.48 -15.29
N GLY A 317 -3.28 -31.76 -16.26
CA GLY A 317 -2.66 -32.34 -17.46
C GLY A 317 -1.34 -31.68 -17.84
N ASP A 318 -0.96 -31.84 -19.11
CA ASP A 318 0.27 -31.30 -19.71
C ASP A 318 -0.05 -30.22 -20.77
N VAL A 319 -0.99 -29.32 -20.46
CA VAL A 319 -1.35 -28.20 -21.35
C VAL A 319 -0.39 -27.03 -21.12
N GLN A 320 0.04 -26.31 -22.14
CA GLN A 320 0.91 -25.15 -21.95
C GLN A 320 0.19 -23.97 -21.29
N ILE A 321 0.74 -23.45 -20.18
CA ILE A 321 0.18 -22.30 -19.44
C ILE A 321 0.84 -20.95 -19.76
N ASN A 322 2.05 -20.96 -20.33
CA ASN A 322 2.88 -19.75 -20.53
C ASN A 322 2.13 -18.63 -21.27
N LYS A 323 1.35 -18.98 -22.31
CA LYS A 323 0.54 -18.02 -23.06
C LYS A 323 -0.44 -17.27 -22.15
N HIS A 324 -1.11 -17.98 -21.25
CA HIS A 324 -2.12 -17.40 -20.36
C HIS A 324 -1.49 -16.57 -19.25
N ILE A 325 -0.32 -16.99 -18.74
CA ILE A 325 0.49 -16.16 -17.82
C ILE A 325 0.86 -14.84 -18.50
N ARG A 326 1.39 -14.88 -19.73
CA ARG A 326 1.76 -13.66 -20.48
C ARG A 326 0.58 -12.73 -20.72
N LEU A 327 -0.61 -13.28 -21.00
CA LEU A 327 -1.83 -12.49 -21.17
C LEU A 327 -2.20 -11.77 -19.86
N VAL A 328 -2.21 -12.47 -18.72
CA VAL A 328 -2.47 -11.86 -17.41
C VAL A 328 -1.45 -10.77 -17.08
N MET A 329 -0.16 -11.00 -17.32
CA MET A 329 0.88 -9.98 -17.06
C MET A 329 0.72 -8.75 -17.94
N LYS A 330 0.33 -8.94 -19.21
CA LYS A 330 0.03 -7.84 -20.13
C LYS A 330 -1.20 -7.06 -19.67
N ASP A 331 -2.24 -7.74 -19.19
CA ASP A 331 -3.45 -7.11 -18.68
C ASP A 331 -3.15 -6.32 -17.40
N ILE A 332 -2.40 -6.88 -16.45
CA ILE A 332 -1.88 -6.15 -15.27
C ILE A 332 -1.10 -4.91 -15.70
N GLY A 333 -0.16 -5.05 -16.64
CA GLY A 333 0.59 -3.92 -17.17
C GLY A 333 -0.31 -2.83 -17.76
N LYS A 334 -1.32 -3.21 -18.55
CA LYS A 334 -2.29 -2.29 -19.13
C LYS A 334 -3.09 -1.56 -18.04
N GLU A 335 -3.55 -2.26 -17.01
CA GLU A 335 -4.30 -1.64 -15.90
C GLU A 335 -3.48 -0.56 -15.20
N LEU A 336 -2.19 -0.83 -14.93
CA LEU A 336 -1.26 0.16 -14.35
C LEU A 336 -1.07 1.42 -15.21
N TRP A 337 -1.23 1.31 -16.53
CA TRP A 337 -1.16 2.46 -17.45
C TRP A 337 -2.47 3.25 -17.52
N THR A 338 -3.61 2.65 -17.17
CA THR A 338 -4.91 3.34 -17.23
C THR A 338 -5.22 4.17 -16.00
N VAL A 339 -4.61 3.81 -14.86
CA VAL A 339 -4.75 4.57 -13.61
C VAL A 339 -3.93 5.84 -13.65
N SER A 340 -4.24 6.79 -12.76
CA SER A 340 -3.47 8.02 -12.69
C SER A 340 -2.05 7.75 -12.22
N ASN A 341 -1.08 8.46 -12.80
CA ASN A 341 0.35 8.24 -12.60
C ASN A 341 0.78 8.23 -11.11
N ASP A 342 0.14 9.07 -10.29
CA ASP A 342 0.35 9.12 -8.84
C ASP A 342 0.02 7.78 -8.14
N LEU A 343 -1.06 7.12 -8.53
CA LEU A 343 -1.44 5.83 -7.97
C LEU A 343 -0.52 4.70 -8.46
N SER A 344 -0.09 4.76 -9.73
CA SER A 344 0.89 3.82 -10.27
C SER A 344 2.24 3.91 -9.55
N ILE A 345 2.75 5.13 -9.36
CA ILE A 345 3.98 5.39 -8.60
C ILE A 345 3.86 4.94 -7.13
N LYS A 346 2.70 5.17 -6.49
CA LYS A 346 2.45 4.67 -5.13
C LYS A 346 2.63 3.16 -5.06
N LEU A 347 1.95 2.41 -5.93
CA LEU A 347 2.03 0.96 -5.97
C LEU A 347 3.46 0.46 -6.24
N VAL A 348 4.17 1.07 -7.19
CA VAL A 348 5.57 0.71 -7.50
C VAL A 348 6.46 0.88 -6.26
N ASN A 349 6.30 1.99 -5.52
CA ASN A 349 7.05 2.21 -4.28
C ASN A 349 6.71 1.20 -3.18
N GLU A 350 5.43 0.81 -3.05
CA GLU A 350 5.01 -0.22 -2.09
C GLU A 350 5.63 -1.59 -2.43
N VAL A 351 5.61 -1.96 -3.72
CA VAL A 351 6.26 -3.19 -4.22
C VAL A 351 7.77 -3.15 -3.97
N GLN A 352 8.42 -2.04 -4.30
CA GLN A 352 9.85 -1.88 -4.07
C GLN A 352 10.21 -2.05 -2.59
N VAL A 353 9.53 -1.34 -1.69
CA VAL A 353 9.81 -1.43 -0.25
C VAL A 353 9.51 -2.83 0.29
N PHE A 354 8.49 -3.52 -0.25
CA PHE A 354 8.23 -4.92 0.09
C PHE A 354 9.41 -5.83 -0.29
N LEU A 355 9.94 -5.70 -1.51
CA LEU A 355 11.08 -6.50 -1.97
C LEU A 355 12.34 -6.22 -1.14
N GLU A 356 12.65 -4.94 -0.91
CA GLU A 356 13.82 -4.51 -0.14
C GLU A 356 13.81 -4.96 1.33
N ILE A 357 12.63 -5.21 1.92
CA ILE A 357 12.50 -5.72 3.31
C ILE A 357 12.53 -7.24 3.34
N THR A 358 12.03 -7.88 2.28
CA THR A 358 11.95 -9.35 2.16
C THR A 358 13.31 -9.96 1.83
N ILE A 359 14.09 -9.28 1.00
CA ILE A 359 15.49 -9.60 0.71
C ILE A 359 16.30 -8.84 1.75
N GLY A 360 16.81 -9.54 2.77
CA GLY A 360 17.70 -8.90 3.77
C GLY A 360 18.87 -8.17 3.08
N PRO A 361 19.49 -7.15 3.71
CA PRO A 361 20.60 -6.45 3.10
C PRO A 361 21.68 -7.45 2.69
N GLU A 362 22.16 -7.34 1.45
CA GLU A 362 23.29 -8.11 0.95
C GLU A 362 24.43 -8.03 1.97
N SER A 363 24.86 -9.20 2.43
CA SER A 363 25.89 -9.39 3.45
C SER A 363 27.29 -9.15 2.91
#